data_AF-A0A9P0CUJ1-F1
#
_entry.id   AF-A0A9P0CUJ1-F1
#
_cell.length_a   1.000
_cell.length_b   1.000
_cell.length_c   1.000
_cell.angle_alpha   90.00
_cell.angle_beta   90.00
_cell.angle_gamma   90.00
#
_symmetry.space_group_name_H-M   'P 1'
#
loop_
_entity.id
_entity.type
_entity.pdbx_description
1 polymer ?
#
loop_
_entity_poly.entity_id
_entity_poly.type
_entity_poly.pdbx_seq_one_letter_code
_entity_poly.pdbx_strand_id
1 'polypeptide(L)'
;MSSTKKSKSKRKQSKRKINVKKSKKLKTITLSKAIQKIKKQLLISKPQTLGSAIQLALKVLKSFNKKISKPRVIKVPKTGGILPLIPIFAGLSALGALTRGAASIAKAVGDAKAAKEQLLESHRHNKTMESIAIGKGLDLKPYKSGLGLFL
;
A
#
# COMPACT_ATOMS: atom_id res chain seq x y z
N MET A 1 30.95 -76.83 -8.17
CA MET A 1 31.47 -75.88 -7.17
C MET A 1 31.65 -74.52 -7.81
N SER A 2 30.81 -73.52 -7.48
CA SER A 2 31.14 -72.09 -7.60
C SER A 2 29.96 -71.23 -7.13
N SER A 3 30.00 -70.77 -5.88
CA SER A 3 29.02 -69.83 -5.33
C SER A 3 29.43 -68.38 -5.61
N THR A 4 28.59 -67.59 -6.27
CA THR A 4 28.76 -66.13 -6.35
C THR A 4 27.86 -65.45 -5.32
N LYS A 5 28.43 -65.03 -4.17
CA LYS A 5 27.73 -64.24 -3.14
C LYS A 5 27.55 -62.80 -3.64
N LYS A 6 26.32 -62.40 -3.95
CA LYS A 6 25.95 -61.01 -4.28
C LYS A 6 25.82 -60.20 -3.00
N SER A 7 26.81 -59.36 -2.68
CA SER A 7 26.78 -58.50 -1.49
C SER A 7 25.80 -57.34 -1.67
N LYS A 8 24.68 -57.35 -0.92
CA LYS A 8 23.76 -56.21 -0.85
C LYS A 8 24.28 -55.22 0.18
N SER A 9 25.02 -54.21 -0.29
CA SER A 9 25.44 -53.07 0.55
C SER A 9 24.22 -52.26 1.00
N LYS A 10 23.84 -52.40 2.28
CA LYS A 10 22.84 -51.55 2.93
C LYS A 10 23.45 -50.18 3.22
N ARG A 11 23.29 -49.23 2.30
CA ARG A 11 23.62 -47.82 2.50
C ARG A 11 22.71 -47.23 3.59
N LYS A 12 23.16 -47.26 4.85
CA LYS A 12 22.51 -46.56 5.97
C LYS A 12 22.56 -45.05 5.69
N GLN A 13 21.45 -44.49 5.22
CA GLN A 13 21.27 -43.04 5.16
C GLN A 13 21.18 -42.51 6.60
N SER A 14 22.30 -41.99 7.12
CA SER A 14 22.27 -41.26 8.39
C SER A 14 21.56 -39.93 8.16
N LYS A 15 20.31 -39.83 8.64
CA LYS A 15 19.59 -38.56 8.71
C LYS A 15 20.30 -37.70 9.76
N ARG A 16 21.30 -36.92 9.35
CA ARG A 16 21.89 -35.86 10.18
C ARG A 16 20.77 -34.86 10.48
N LYS A 17 20.17 -34.96 11.67
CA LYS A 17 19.28 -33.92 12.20
C LYS A 17 20.12 -32.66 12.40
N ILE A 18 20.01 -31.71 11.48
CA ILE A 18 20.59 -30.38 11.63
C ILE A 18 19.81 -29.72 12.77
N ASN A 19 20.39 -29.74 13.97
CA ASN A 19 19.83 -29.02 15.10
C ASN A 19 20.14 -27.53 14.92
N VAL A 20 19.28 -26.84 14.15
CA VAL A 20 19.32 -25.39 14.04
C VAL A 20 18.91 -24.83 15.39
N LYS A 21 19.90 -24.51 16.24
CA LYS A 21 19.69 -23.73 17.45
C LYS A 21 18.96 -22.45 17.03
N LYS A 22 17.68 -22.32 17.39
CA LYS A 22 16.90 -21.10 17.18
C LYS A 22 17.67 -19.97 17.86
N SER A 23 18.30 -19.10 17.07
CA SER A 23 19.01 -17.95 17.60
C SER A 23 18.02 -17.13 18.43
N LYS A 24 18.44 -16.72 19.63
CA LYS A 24 17.65 -15.86 20.51
C LYS A 24 17.26 -14.62 19.68
N LYS A 25 15.98 -14.51 19.29
CA LYS A 25 15.50 -13.38 18.48
C LYS A 25 15.87 -12.09 19.21
N LEU A 26 16.74 -11.29 18.59
CA LEU A 26 17.05 -9.94 19.06
C LEU A 26 15.73 -9.20 19.28
N LYS A 27 15.56 -8.57 20.45
CA LYS A 27 14.35 -7.82 20.85
C LYS A 27 14.22 -6.56 19.96
N THR A 28 13.91 -6.72 18.68
CA THR A 28 13.74 -5.62 17.72
C THR A 28 12.39 -4.95 17.91
N ILE A 29 12.37 -3.62 17.92
CA ILE A 29 11.12 -2.85 17.93
C ILE A 29 10.56 -2.83 16.51
N THR A 30 9.29 -3.17 16.35
CA THR A 30 8.57 -3.06 15.07
C THR A 30 8.23 -1.61 14.78
N LEU A 31 8.30 -1.19 13.51
CA LEU A 31 7.93 0.17 13.07
C LEU A 31 6.58 0.61 13.65
N SER A 32 5.57 -0.26 13.64
CA SER A 32 4.23 0.06 14.16
C SER A 32 4.24 0.48 15.63
N LYS A 33 5.10 -0.13 16.46
CA LYS A 33 5.21 0.21 17.89
C LYS A 33 5.92 1.56 18.08
N ALA A 34 6.91 1.86 17.25
CA ALA A 34 7.58 3.16 17.25
C ALA A 34 6.60 4.28 16.84
N ILE A 35 5.83 4.05 15.77
CA ILE A 35 4.81 4.98 15.28
C ILE A 35 3.73 5.23 16.33
N GLN A 36 3.24 4.20 17.02
CA GLN A 36 2.27 4.36 18.10
C GLN A 36 2.82 5.25 19.24
N LYS A 37 4.10 5.11 19.59
CA LYS A 37 4.73 5.94 20.63
C LYS A 37 4.89 7.40 20.19
N ILE A 38 5.28 7.62 18.93
CA ILE A 38 5.34 8.95 18.32
C ILE A 38 3.95 9.58 18.29
N LYS A 39 2.92 8.83 17.90
CA LYS A 39 1.52 9.30 17.87
C LYS A 39 1.05 9.76 19.26
N LYS A 40 1.33 8.98 20.32
CA LYS A 40 1.01 9.39 21.69
C LYS A 40 1.68 10.71 22.07
N GLN A 41 2.96 10.87 21.73
CA GLN A 41 3.71 12.10 21.99
C GLN A 41 3.20 13.30 21.19
N LEU A 42 2.79 13.08 19.94
CA LEU A 42 2.20 14.11 19.09
C LEU A 42 0.84 14.59 19.62
N LEU A 43 0.02 13.68 20.15
CA LEU A 43 -1.27 14.02 20.75
C LEU A 43 -1.13 14.86 22.02
N ILE A 44 -0.07 14.66 22.79
CA ILE A 44 0.22 15.41 24.02
C ILE A 44 0.80 16.79 23.68
N SER A 45 1.80 16.84 22.81
CA SER A 45 2.54 18.07 22.50
C SER A 45 1.84 19.01 21.52
N LYS A 46 0.95 18.49 20.66
CA LYS A 46 0.20 19.25 19.63
C LYS A 46 1.03 20.35 18.93
N PRO A 47 2.11 19.99 18.23
CA PRO A 47 2.96 20.96 17.54
C PRO A 47 2.17 21.71 16.47
N GLN A 48 2.31 23.03 16.45
CA GLN A 48 1.59 23.92 15.52
C GLN A 48 2.15 23.90 14.10
N THR A 49 3.44 23.58 13.95
CA THR A 49 4.14 23.59 12.66
C THR A 49 4.62 22.20 12.27
N LEU A 50 4.70 21.93 10.96
CA LEU A 50 5.17 20.65 10.45
C LEU A 50 6.62 20.35 10.90
N GLY A 51 7.49 21.37 10.91
CA GLY A 51 8.88 21.22 11.35
C GLY A 51 9.03 20.78 12.81
N SER A 52 8.23 21.35 13.72
CA SER A 52 8.25 20.97 15.14
C SER A 52 7.72 19.55 15.36
N ALA A 53 6.70 19.13 14.60
CA ALA A 53 6.20 17.76 14.61
C ALA A 53 7.27 16.73 14.18
N ILE A 54 8.04 17.05 13.13
CA ILE A 54 9.15 16.20 12.67
C ILE A 54 10.25 16.11 13.72
N GLN A 55 10.67 17.23 14.30
CA GLN A 55 11.72 17.24 15.32
C GLN A 55 11.32 16.41 16.56
N LEU A 56 10.07 16.54 16.99
CA LEU A 56 9.52 15.76 18.10
C LEU A 56 9.50 14.26 17.78
N ALA A 57 9.05 13.89 16.58
CA ALA A 57 9.08 12.50 16.13
C ALA A 57 10.50 11.93 16.09
N LEU A 58 11.48 12.71 15.61
CA LEU A 58 12.89 12.33 15.57
C LEU A 58 13.49 12.18 16.97
N LYS A 59 13.14 13.05 17.93
CA LYS A 59 13.58 12.94 19.33
C LYS A 59 13.08 11.64 19.96
N VAL A 60 11.81 11.31 19.74
CA VAL A 60 11.22 10.03 20.17
C VAL A 60 11.90 8.86 19.46
N LEU A 61 12.21 8.99 18.17
CA LEU A 61 12.86 7.93 17.41
C LEU A 61 14.28 7.63 17.92
N LYS A 62 15.07 8.69 18.20
CA LYS A 62 16.43 8.60 18.75
C LYS A 62 16.46 7.96 20.14
N SER A 63 15.40 8.10 20.94
CA SER A 63 15.29 7.44 22.25
C SER A 63 15.18 5.91 22.16
N PHE A 64 14.89 5.35 20.97
CA PHE A 64 14.90 3.92 20.78
C PHE A 64 16.33 3.42 20.50
N ASN A 65 17.01 2.91 21.54
CA ASN A 65 18.34 2.29 21.44
C ASN A 65 18.35 0.94 20.67
N LYS A 66 17.32 0.63 19.88
CA LYS A 66 17.12 -0.67 19.24
C LYS A 66 16.86 -0.49 17.76
N LYS A 67 17.53 -1.30 16.93
CA LYS A 67 17.31 -1.34 15.48
C LYS A 67 15.85 -1.64 15.18
N ILE A 68 15.22 -0.75 14.43
CA ILE A 68 13.82 -0.86 14.04
C ILE A 68 13.70 -1.86 12.89
N SER A 69 12.92 -2.91 13.08
CA SER A 69 12.69 -3.92 12.04
C SER A 69 11.65 -3.43 11.05
N LYS A 70 12.05 -3.28 9.78
CA LYS A 70 11.18 -2.96 8.66
C LYS A 70 10.62 -4.24 8.04
N PRO A 71 9.30 -4.37 7.83
CA PRO A 71 8.74 -5.54 7.15
C PRO A 71 9.28 -5.56 5.71
N ARG A 72 9.98 -6.64 5.34
CA ARG A 72 10.61 -6.80 4.02
C ARG A 72 9.70 -7.49 3.00
N VAL A 73 8.40 -7.54 3.26
CA VAL A 73 7.45 -8.26 2.41
C VAL A 73 6.52 -7.27 1.73
N ILE A 74 6.85 -6.94 0.49
CA ILE A 74 5.90 -6.33 -0.45
C ILE A 74 4.95 -7.45 -0.87
N LYS A 75 3.64 -7.28 -0.66
CA LYS A 75 2.65 -8.25 -1.12
C LYS A 75 2.63 -8.21 -2.66
N VAL A 76 3.31 -9.15 -3.29
CA VAL A 76 3.33 -9.28 -4.75
C VAL A 76 2.07 -10.04 -5.16
N PRO A 77 1.18 -9.48 -6.01
CA PRO A 77 0.10 -10.24 -6.58
C PRO A 77 0.68 -11.40 -7.41
N LYS A 78 0.15 -12.62 -7.24
CA LYS A 78 0.68 -13.86 -7.86
C LYS A 78 0.37 -13.98 -9.35
N THR A 79 -0.14 -12.94 -9.99
CA THR A 79 -0.38 -12.88 -11.43
C THR A 79 0.95 -12.66 -12.15
N GLY A 80 1.46 -13.73 -12.78
CA GLY A 80 2.77 -13.75 -13.44
C GLY A 80 2.85 -12.78 -14.62
N GLY A 81 3.95 -12.03 -14.70
CA GLY A 81 4.26 -11.06 -15.75
C GLY A 81 5.09 -9.88 -15.25
N ILE A 82 5.35 -8.88 -16.11
CA ILE A 82 5.99 -7.60 -15.76
C ILE A 82 5.01 -6.68 -15.00
N LEU A 83 3.72 -7.04 -14.98
CA LEU A 83 2.64 -6.31 -14.32
C LEU A 83 2.85 -6.03 -12.82
N PRO A 84 3.50 -6.87 -11.99
CA PRO A 84 3.81 -6.52 -10.60
C PRO A 84 4.86 -5.41 -10.48
N LEU A 85 5.65 -5.18 -11.53
CA LEU A 85 6.68 -4.14 -11.55
C LEU A 85 6.12 -2.78 -11.98
N ILE A 86 5.09 -2.73 -12.84
CA ILE A 86 4.52 -1.46 -13.33
C ILE A 86 4.01 -0.56 -12.19
N PRO A 87 3.23 -1.05 -11.20
CA PRO A 87 2.79 -0.23 -10.07
C PRO A 87 3.94 0.22 -9.16
N ILE A 88 4.96 -0.62 -9.00
CA ILE A 88 6.11 -0.33 -8.14
C ILE A 88 7.02 0.71 -8.81
N PHE A 89 7.28 0.57 -10.11
CA PHE A 89 8.05 1.54 -10.89
C PHE A 89 7.28 2.85 -11.09
N ALA A 90 5.97 2.81 -11.34
CA ALA A 90 5.16 4.02 -11.38
C ALA A 90 5.22 4.75 -10.03
N GLY A 91 5.06 4.03 -8.92
CA GLY A 91 5.18 4.57 -7.56
C GLY A 91 6.58 5.11 -7.24
N LEU A 92 7.64 4.39 -7.61
CA LEU A 92 9.04 4.83 -7.38
C LEU A 92 9.43 6.00 -8.28
N SER A 93 9.04 6.00 -9.55
CA SER A 93 9.32 7.08 -10.50
C SER A 93 8.59 8.35 -10.11
N ALA A 94 7.32 8.24 -9.71
CA ALA A 94 6.55 9.36 -9.16
C ALA A 94 7.19 9.88 -7.87
N LEU A 95 7.60 8.98 -6.96
CA LEU A 95 8.27 9.37 -5.72
C LEU A 95 9.65 10.03 -5.98
N GLY A 96 10.42 9.51 -6.93
CA GLY A 96 11.71 10.08 -7.34
C GLY A 96 11.56 11.46 -7.97
N ALA A 97 10.53 11.66 -8.79
CA ALA A 97 10.18 12.99 -9.32
C ALA A 97 9.74 13.95 -8.20
N LEU A 98 9.05 13.44 -7.18
CA LEU A 98 8.58 14.23 -6.04
C LEU A 98 9.70 14.65 -5.10
N THR A 99 10.72 13.81 -4.86
CA THR A 99 11.84 14.11 -3.94
C THR A 99 12.85 15.12 -4.47
N ARG A 100 12.69 15.65 -5.69
CA ARG A 100 13.64 16.58 -6.32
C ARG A 100 13.72 17.96 -5.65
N GLY A 101 12.79 18.32 -4.76
CA GLY A 101 12.91 19.51 -3.91
C GLY A 101 11.56 20.07 -3.41
N ALA A 102 11.58 21.20 -2.71
CA ALA A 102 10.35 21.85 -2.25
C ALA A 102 9.44 22.32 -3.41
N ALA A 103 10.03 22.67 -4.56
CA ALA A 103 9.30 23.13 -5.73
C ALA A 103 8.41 22.05 -6.37
N SER A 104 8.84 20.79 -6.39
CA SER A 104 8.02 19.68 -6.91
C SER A 104 6.81 19.40 -6.02
N ILE A 105 6.95 19.58 -4.70
CA ILE A 105 5.85 19.42 -3.74
C ILE A 105 4.84 20.56 -3.89
N ALA A 106 5.29 21.81 -4.02
CA ALA A 106 4.41 22.96 -4.22
C ALA A 106 3.61 22.84 -5.53
N LYS A 107 4.28 22.44 -6.62
CA LYS A 107 3.63 22.19 -7.91
C LYS A 107 2.62 21.04 -7.83
N ALA A 108 2.99 19.92 -7.20
CA ALA A 108 2.07 18.79 -7.02
C ALA A 108 0.81 19.15 -6.22
N VAL A 109 0.92 20.05 -5.23
CA VAL A 109 -0.25 20.54 -4.47
C VAL A 109 -1.13 21.44 -5.34
N GLY A 110 -0.53 22.30 -6.17
CA GLY A 110 -1.26 23.13 -7.13
C GLY A 110 -2.01 22.27 -8.16
N ASP A 111 -1.30 21.35 -8.80
CA ASP A 111 -1.85 20.43 -9.81
C ASP A 111 -2.96 19.56 -9.22
N ALA A 112 -2.82 19.09 -7.97
CA ALA A 112 -3.85 18.30 -7.29
C ALA A 112 -5.12 19.11 -6.97
N LYS A 113 -4.99 20.40 -6.62
CA LYS A 113 -6.14 21.28 -6.41
C LYS A 113 -6.87 21.53 -7.73
N ALA A 114 -6.13 21.89 -8.78
CA ALA A 114 -6.70 22.11 -10.11
C ALA A 114 -7.40 20.87 -10.66
N ALA A 115 -6.80 19.69 -10.51
CA ALA A 115 -7.42 18.42 -10.92
C ALA A 115 -8.71 18.12 -10.16
N LYS A 116 -8.76 18.44 -8.86
CA LYS A 116 -9.96 18.28 -8.04
C LYS A 116 -11.08 19.21 -8.47
N GLU A 117 -10.76 20.46 -8.79
CA GLU A 117 -11.71 21.45 -9.31
C GLU A 117 -12.26 21.01 -10.67
N GLN A 118 -11.40 20.55 -11.58
CA GLN A 118 -11.82 20.00 -12.88
C GLN A 118 -12.73 18.78 -12.73
N LEU A 119 -12.46 17.90 -11.76
CA LEU A 119 -13.31 16.74 -11.49
C LEU A 119 -14.68 17.17 -10.98
N LEU A 120 -14.72 18.11 -10.04
CA LEU A 120 -15.98 18.66 -9.52
C LEU A 120 -16.79 19.37 -10.61
N GLU A 121 -16.11 20.13 -11.48
CA GLU A 121 -16.75 20.80 -12.60
C GLU A 121 -17.28 19.80 -13.63
N SER A 122 -16.50 18.76 -13.95
CA SER A 122 -16.94 17.67 -14.82
C SER A 122 -18.16 16.95 -14.24
N HIS A 123 -18.21 16.76 -12.93
CA HIS A 123 -19.34 16.13 -12.25
C HIS A 123 -20.59 17.02 -12.23
N ARG A 124 -20.43 18.35 -12.08
CA ARG A 124 -21.53 19.31 -12.23
C ARG A 124 -22.05 19.35 -13.65
N HIS A 125 -21.15 19.38 -14.63
CA HIS A 125 -21.49 19.33 -16.04
C HIS A 125 -22.25 18.05 -16.40
N ASN A 126 -21.75 16.88 -15.99
CA ASN A 126 -22.42 15.60 -16.22
C ASN A 126 -23.81 15.55 -15.58
N LYS A 127 -23.98 16.03 -14.34
CA LYS A 127 -25.30 16.11 -13.70
C LYS A 127 -26.28 17.02 -14.44
N THR A 128 -25.78 18.11 -15.03
CA THR A 128 -26.59 19.03 -15.82
C THR A 128 -27.00 18.39 -17.14
N MET A 129 -26.10 17.62 -17.77
CA MET A 129 -26.42 16.84 -18.97
C MET A 129 -27.42 15.71 -18.68
N GLU A 130 -27.27 15.01 -17.56
CA GLU A 130 -28.21 13.98 -17.10
C GLU A 130 -29.59 14.57 -16.78
N SER A 131 -29.67 15.73 -16.12
CA SER A 131 -30.95 16.37 -15.81
C SER A 131 -31.64 16.95 -17.06
N ILE A 132 -30.89 17.43 -18.06
CA ILE A 132 -31.43 17.85 -19.35
C ILE A 132 -31.92 16.65 -20.16
N ALA A 133 -31.20 15.52 -20.11
CA ALA A 133 -31.60 14.28 -20.76
C ALA A 133 -32.87 13.69 -20.13
N ILE A 134 -32.99 13.73 -18.80
CA ILE A 134 -34.21 13.30 -18.07
C ILE A 134 -35.35 14.31 -18.28
N GLY A 135 -35.07 15.61 -18.27
CA GLY A 135 -36.06 16.68 -18.40
C GLY A 135 -36.57 16.94 -19.83
N LYS A 136 -35.97 16.30 -20.85
CA LYS A 136 -36.46 16.32 -22.25
C LYS A 136 -36.88 14.93 -22.76
N GLY A 137 -36.88 13.91 -21.91
CA GLY A 137 -37.12 12.52 -22.31
C GLY A 137 -38.35 11.90 -21.64
N LEU A 138 -39.46 11.88 -22.38
CA LEU A 138 -40.62 11.00 -22.22
C LEU A 138 -41.30 10.99 -20.84
N ASP A 139 -42.15 11.98 -20.61
CA ASP A 139 -43.12 11.97 -19.51
C ASP A 139 -44.23 10.94 -19.84
N LEU A 140 -44.02 9.69 -19.43
CA LEU A 140 -45.02 8.64 -19.61
C LEU A 140 -46.13 8.82 -18.58
N LYS A 141 -47.22 9.44 -19.01
CA LYS A 141 -48.49 9.41 -18.29
C LYS A 141 -48.84 7.93 -18.03
N PRO A 142 -49.04 7.49 -16.77
CA PRO A 142 -49.37 6.09 -16.50
C PRO A 142 -50.70 5.76 -17.16
N TYR A 143 -50.64 5.02 -18.27
CA TYR A 143 -51.81 4.55 -18.99
C TYR A 143 -52.32 3.26 -18.32
N LYS A 144 -53.62 3.22 -18.02
CA LYS A 144 -54.22 2.25 -17.10
C LYS A 144 -54.17 0.78 -17.55
N SER A 145 -53.67 0.45 -18.75
CA SER A 145 -53.63 -0.92 -19.25
C SER A 145 -52.60 -1.16 -20.36
N GLY A 146 -51.32 -0.87 -20.11
CA GLY A 146 -50.25 -1.24 -21.04
C GLY A 146 -48.86 -1.25 -20.41
N LEU A 147 -48.04 -2.24 -20.78
CA LEU A 147 -46.66 -2.44 -20.35
C LEU A 147 -45.78 -1.24 -20.74
N GLY A 148 -45.61 -0.28 -19.84
CA GLY A 148 -44.63 0.81 -19.97
C GLY A 148 -43.23 0.32 -19.65
N LEU A 149 -42.23 0.76 -20.43
CA LEU A 149 -40.83 0.34 -20.33
C LEU A 149 -40.27 0.51 -18.90
N PHE A 150 -39.68 -0.58 -18.39
CA PHE A 150 -38.78 -0.62 -17.24
C PHE A 150 -37.39 -0.09 -17.64
N LEU A 151 -36.83 0.78 -16.79
CA LEU A 151 -35.38 0.91 -16.58
C LEU A 151 -35.06 0.65 -15.12
#